data_AF-A0A7G6SCH4-F1
#
_entry.id   AF-A0A7G6SCH4-F1
#
_cell.length_a   1.000
_cell.length_b   1.000
_cell.length_c   1.000
_cell.angle_alpha   90.00
_cell.angle_beta   90.00
_cell.angle_gamma   90.00
#
_symmetry.space_group_name_H-M   'P 1'
#
loop_
_entity.id
_entity.type
_entity.pdbx_description
1 polymer ?
#
loop_
_entity_poly.entity_id
_entity_poly.type
_entity_poly.pdbx_seq_one_letter_code
_entity_poly.pdbx_strand_id
1 'polypeptide(L)'
;MMKSVFEIPDKIRRGKKGSIRIDVLEKVHQQMVCVYDIKTGRSGLSPARIGEISKSVAKHFGAANFTIIEIRPNSSINGSY
;
A
#
# COMPACT_ATOMS: atom_id res chain seq x y z
N MET A 1 -1.43 21.98 30.48
CA MET A 1 -0.94 22.43 29.16
C MET A 1 0.27 21.58 28.81
N MET A 2 0.16 20.68 27.83
CA MET A 2 1.22 19.71 27.51
C MET A 2 1.60 19.92 26.05
N LYS A 3 2.78 20.50 25.81
CA LYS A 3 3.42 20.58 24.50
C LYS A 3 4.29 19.34 24.33
N SER A 4 3.85 18.37 23.53
CA SER A 4 4.78 17.47 22.85
C SER A 4 4.54 17.61 21.36
N VAL A 5 5.17 18.61 20.77
CA VAL A 5 5.43 18.64 19.33
C VAL A 5 6.47 17.54 19.12
N PHE A 6 6.04 16.35 18.71
CA PHE A 6 6.96 15.43 18.09
C PHE A 6 7.38 16.10 16.78
N GLU A 7 8.62 16.54 16.71
CA GLU A 7 9.26 16.83 15.42
C GLU A 7 9.17 15.54 14.60
N ILE A 8 8.29 15.52 13.59
CA ILE A 8 8.32 14.49 12.56
C ILE A 8 9.48 14.89 11.67
N PRO A 9 10.64 14.22 11.74
CA PRO A 9 11.77 14.61 10.91
C PRO A 9 11.35 14.41 9.45
N ASP A 10 11.50 15.46 8.65
CA ASP A 10 11.27 15.39 7.22
C ASP A 10 12.05 14.20 6.62
N LYS A 11 11.30 13.28 5.99
CA LYS A 11 11.70 12.03 5.32
C LYS A 11 12.02 10.80 6.20
N ILE A 12 10.99 10.22 6.84
CA ILE A 12 10.97 8.75 6.96
C ILE A 12 10.86 8.14 5.54
N ARG A 13 11.94 7.55 5.03
CA ARG A 13 11.94 6.83 3.75
C ARG A 13 10.93 5.67 3.82
N ARG A 14 10.02 5.57 2.85
CA ARG A 14 9.02 4.48 2.77
C ARG A 14 9.70 3.11 2.72
N GLY A 15 9.06 2.10 3.31
CA GLY A 15 9.63 0.76 3.38
C GLY A 15 10.88 0.67 4.25
N LYS A 16 11.08 1.61 5.18
CA LYS A 16 12.14 1.51 6.19
C LYS A 16 11.90 0.27 7.04
N LYS A 17 13.00 -0.32 7.52
CA LYS A 17 12.97 -1.40 8.52
C LYS A 17 12.04 -0.97 9.68
N GLY A 18 11.06 -1.81 9.99
CA GLY A 18 10.02 -1.54 11.01
C GLY A 18 8.71 -0.93 10.50
N SER A 19 8.60 -0.60 9.20
CA SER A 19 7.31 -0.22 8.61
C SER A 19 6.42 -1.44 8.35
N ILE A 20 5.11 -1.28 8.56
CA ILE A 20 4.09 -2.27 8.17
C ILE A 20 3.57 -1.89 6.78
N ARG A 21 3.38 -2.90 5.93
CA ARG A 21 2.73 -2.77 4.63
C ARG A 21 1.37 -3.46 4.71
N ILE A 22 0.35 -2.83 4.15
CA ILE A 22 -1.01 -3.36 4.12
C ILE A 22 -1.44 -3.38 2.65
N ASP A 23 -1.74 -4.58 2.16
CA ASP A 23 -2.33 -4.81 0.86
C ASP A 23 -3.63 -5.57 1.06
N VAL A 24 -4.66 -5.23 0.29
CA VAL A 24 -5.89 -6.03 0.24
C VAL A 24 -5.85 -6.86 -1.03
N LEU A 25 -6.04 -8.17 -0.89
CA LEU A 25 -6.16 -9.08 -2.02
C LEU A 25 -7.61 -9.54 -2.09
N GLU A 26 -8.29 -9.21 -3.18
CA GLU A 26 -9.68 -9.56 -3.42
C GLU A 26 -9.76 -10.49 -4.62
N LYS A 27 -10.33 -11.69 -4.42
CA LYS A 27 -10.63 -12.60 -5.53
C LYS A 27 -11.93 -12.19 -6.19
N VAL A 28 -11.84 -11.43 -7.28
CA VAL A 28 -12.99 -10.91 -8.04
C VAL A 28 -13.53 -11.92 -9.07
N HIS A 29 -12.71 -12.90 -9.48
CA HIS A 29 -13.11 -13.99 -10.36
C HIS A 29 -12.27 -15.26 -10.08
N GLN A 30 -12.65 -16.41 -10.65
CA GLN A 30 -11.95 -17.69 -10.44
C GLN A 30 -10.44 -17.62 -10.69
N GLN A 31 -10.01 -16.80 -11.65
CA GLN A 31 -8.61 -16.65 -12.10
C GLN A 31 -8.09 -15.20 -12.02
N MET A 32 -8.79 -14.30 -11.32
CA MET A 32 -8.41 -12.89 -11.24
C MET A 32 -8.46 -12.40 -9.80
N VAL A 33 -7.36 -11.76 -9.38
CA VAL A 33 -7.23 -11.11 -8.07
C VAL A 33 -6.95 -9.62 -8.27
N CYS A 34 -7.74 -8.78 -7.61
CA CYS A 34 -7.44 -7.37 -7.48
C CYS A 34 -6.57 -7.15 -6.24
N VAL A 35 -5.45 -6.45 -6.41
CA VAL A 35 -4.58 -6.05 -5.31
C VAL A 35 -4.69 -4.56 -5.11
N TYR A 36 -5.12 -4.15 -3.93
CA TYR A 36 -5.17 -2.76 -3.52
C TYR A 36 -3.94 -2.45 -2.66
N ASP A 37 -2.89 -1.89 -3.27
CA ASP A 37 -1.64 -1.52 -2.60
C ASP A 37 -1.81 -0.11 -2.00
N ILE A 38 -2.03 -0.06 -0.68
CA ILE A 38 -2.33 1.18 0.04
C ILE A 38 -1.02 1.94 0.30
N LYS A 39 -0.94 3.17 -0.21
CA LYS A 39 0.25 4.01 -0.12
C LYS A 39 -0.03 5.32 0.61
N THR A 40 0.80 5.63 1.60
CA THR A 40 0.74 6.89 2.38
C THR A 40 1.50 8.05 1.72
N GLY A 41 1.45 8.19 0.38
CA GLY A 41 2.03 9.31 -0.40
C GLY A 41 2.74 8.85 -1.67
N ARG A 42 3.85 9.45 -2.15
CA ARG A 42 4.11 9.62 -3.62
C ARG A 42 4.92 8.56 -4.41
N SER A 43 5.66 7.64 -3.79
CA SER A 43 6.46 6.68 -4.58
C SER A 43 5.59 5.70 -5.37
N GLY A 44 5.96 5.41 -6.62
CA GLY A 44 5.31 4.42 -7.48
C GLY A 44 5.64 2.97 -7.13
N LEU A 45 5.06 2.05 -7.90
CA LEU A 45 5.30 0.62 -7.83
C LEU A 45 6.66 0.26 -8.46
N SER A 46 7.52 -0.42 -7.70
CA SER A 46 8.79 -0.94 -8.22
C SER A 46 8.64 -2.39 -8.72
N PRO A 47 9.48 -2.86 -9.66
CA PRO A 47 9.47 -4.26 -10.09
C PRO A 47 9.65 -5.25 -8.93
N ALA A 48 10.51 -4.93 -7.97
CA ALA A 48 10.69 -5.74 -6.76
C ALA A 48 9.38 -5.88 -5.96
N ARG A 49 8.61 -4.79 -5.85
CA ARG A 49 7.32 -4.79 -5.16
C ARG A 49 6.26 -5.61 -5.90
N ILE A 50 6.26 -5.56 -7.24
CA ILE A 50 5.39 -6.42 -8.06
C ILE A 50 5.72 -7.90 -7.77
N GLY A 51 7.00 -8.25 -7.65
CA GLY A 51 7.43 -9.60 -7.30
C GLY A 51 6.96 -10.05 -5.91
N GLU A 52 7.02 -9.18 -4.90
CA GLU A 52 6.47 -9.46 -3.57
C GLU A 52 4.95 -9.71 -3.61
N ILE A 53 4.22 -8.85 -4.33
CA ILE A 53 2.77 -8.96 -4.47
C ILE A 53 2.39 -10.25 -5.19
N SER A 54 3.06 -10.57 -6.30
CA SER A 54 2.86 -11.82 -7.06
C SER A 54 3.02 -13.06 -6.17
N LYS A 55 4.07 -13.09 -5.34
CA LYS A 55 4.27 -14.19 -4.37
C LYS A 55 3.14 -14.26 -3.34
N SER A 56 2.63 -13.11 -2.87
CA SER A 56 1.50 -13.07 -1.94
C SER A 56 0.21 -13.59 -2.59
N VAL A 57 -0.08 -13.20 -3.84
CA VAL A 57 -1.23 -13.71 -4.60
C VAL A 57 -1.13 -15.22 -4.77
N ALA A 58 0.03 -15.71 -5.24
CA ALA A 58 0.27 -17.14 -5.42
C ALA A 58 0.10 -17.93 -4.11
N LYS A 59 0.56 -17.38 -2.99
CA LYS A 59 0.43 -17.99 -1.67
C LYS A 59 -1.03 -18.13 -1.21
N HIS A 60 -1.88 -17.15 -1.48
CA HIS A 60 -3.26 -17.14 -0.98
C HIS A 60 -4.29 -17.73 -1.95
N PHE A 61 -4.03 -17.67 -3.27
CA PHE A 61 -5.01 -18.03 -4.29
C PHE A 61 -4.49 -19.02 -5.34
N GLY A 62 -3.23 -19.45 -5.25
CA GLY A 62 -2.58 -20.24 -6.29
C GLY A 62 -2.23 -19.40 -7.53
N ALA A 63 -1.90 -20.06 -8.63
CA ALA A 63 -1.61 -19.38 -9.90
C ALA A 63 -2.86 -18.63 -10.38
N ALA A 64 -2.80 -17.30 -10.39
CA ALA A 64 -3.88 -16.42 -10.82
C ALA A 64 -3.33 -15.18 -11.52
N ASN A 65 -4.11 -14.64 -12.46
CA ASN A 65 -3.85 -13.31 -12.98
C ASN A 65 -4.18 -12.28 -11.89
N PHE A 66 -3.46 -11.15 -11.88
CA PHE A 66 -3.76 -10.08 -10.94
C PHE A 66 -3.55 -8.70 -11.55
N THR A 67 -4.30 -7.74 -11.03
CA THR A 67 -4.10 -6.31 -11.31
C THR A 67 -3.76 -5.59 -10.02
N ILE A 68 -2.94 -4.54 -10.09
CA ILE A 68 -2.54 -3.74 -8.93
C ILE A 68 -3.14 -2.35 -9.08
N ILE A 69 -3.90 -1.93 -8.07
CA ILE A 69 -4.48 -0.60 -7.95
C ILE A 69 -3.75 0.10 -6.81
N GLU A 70 -3.00 1.16 -7.14
CA GLU A 70 -2.37 2.00 -6.12
C GLU A 70 -3.41 2.91 -5.48
N ILE A 71 -3.81 2.62 -4.24
CA ILE A 71 -4.69 3.50 -3.47
C ILE A 71 -3.82 4.51 -2.71
N ARG A 72 -4.04 5.80 -2.97
CA ARG A 72 -3.32 6.90 -2.30
C ARG A 72 -4.32 7.80 -1.57
N PRO A 73 -4.69 7.48 -0.32
CA PRO A 73 -5.55 8.35 0.46
C PRO A 73 -4.86 9.70 0.62
N ASN A 74 -5.48 10.76 0.10
CA ASN A 74 -4.99 12.11 0.31
C ASN A 74 -5.61 12.64 1.60
N SER A 75 -4.77 13.07 2.55
CA SER A 75 -5.20 13.67 3.81
C SER A 75 -5.51 15.16 3.67
N SER A 76 -5.65 15.69 2.46
CA SER A 76 -6.11 17.07 2.25
C SER A 76 -7.57 17.19 2.68
N ILE A 77 -7.78 17.43 3.98
CA ILE A 77 -9.01 17.94 4.56
C ILE A 77 -9.16 19.40 4.10
N ASN A 78 -9.61 19.58 2.86
CA ASN A 78 -10.11 20.86 2.34
C ASN A 78 -11.54 20.63 1.85
N GLY A 79 -12.38 20.09 2.74
CA GLY A 79 -13.82 19.94 2.53
C GLY A 79 -14.54 20.67 3.65
N SER A 80 -14.88 21.94 3.41
CA SER A 80 -16.04 22.54 4.06
C SER A 80 -17.24 21.74 3.59
N TYR A 81 -17.84 20.96 4.49
CA TYR A 81 -19.17 20.39 4.29
C TYR A 81 -20.23 21.46 4.60
#